data_AF-A0A662IA94-F1
#
_entry.id   AF-A0A662IA94-F1
#
_cell.length_a   1.000
_cell.length_b   1.000
_cell.length_c   1.000
_cell.angle_alpha   90.00
_cell.angle_beta   90.00
_cell.angle_gamma   90.00
#
_symmetry.space_group_name_H-M   'P 1'
#
loop_
_entity.id
_entity.type
_entity.pdbx_description
1 polymer ?
#
loop_
_entity_poly.entity_id
_entity_poly.type
_entity_poly.pdbx_seq_one_letter_code
_entity_poly.pdbx_strand_id
1 'polypeptide(L)'
;MTERLLPPREVCKRLGISFITLKRWIYSGKIRAVKTPTGRWMIPESEVERIICGKAEAREVRAVIYARVSSSDQKKDLERQVQYLTQYCSAKGYKVVDVLSDVASGLKINRRGLLKLFNYVVNKQIDEIVVTYKDRLTRFGFEYLEYFFRQYGVRIEVIYGEEPKDAYQELVEDLLTIVTSFAGKLYGMRSHKKKRLVLGFKKLLEEVEKND
;
A
#
# COMPACT_ATOMS: atom_id res chain seq x y z
N MET A 1 -2.84 32.44 -4.57
CA MET A 1 -4.14 32.74 -5.21
C MET A 1 -5.18 32.78 -4.12
N THR A 2 -5.89 33.89 -3.97
CA THR A 2 -6.90 34.08 -2.91
C THR A 2 -8.15 33.28 -3.30
N GLU A 3 -8.50 32.27 -2.49
CA GLU A 3 -9.65 31.40 -2.73
C GLU A 3 -10.96 32.21 -2.68
N ARG A 4 -11.83 32.03 -3.68
CA ARG A 4 -13.10 32.76 -3.74
C ARG A 4 -14.06 32.22 -2.68
N LEU A 5 -14.56 33.11 -1.85
CA LEU A 5 -15.48 32.79 -0.76
C LEU A 5 -16.92 33.16 -1.17
N LEU A 6 -17.83 32.19 -1.10
CA LEU A 6 -19.23 32.35 -1.50
C LEU A 6 -20.16 32.52 -0.29
N PRO A 7 -21.17 33.40 -0.39
CA PRO A 7 -22.17 33.55 0.65
C PRO A 7 -23.14 32.34 0.67
N PRO A 8 -23.71 31.98 1.83
CA PRO A 8 -24.53 30.77 1.98
C PRO A 8 -25.75 30.71 1.04
N ARG A 9 -26.33 31.88 0.73
CA ARG A 9 -27.48 31.95 -0.21
C ARG A 9 -27.08 31.54 -1.63
N GLU A 10 -25.90 31.92 -2.07
CA GLU A 10 -25.40 31.54 -3.40
C GLU A 10 -25.08 30.05 -3.45
N VAL A 11 -24.48 29.52 -2.38
CA VAL A 11 -24.21 28.09 -2.22
C VAL A 11 -25.49 27.25 -2.24
N CYS A 12 -26.54 27.68 -1.53
CA CYS A 12 -27.85 27.01 -1.58
C CYS A 12 -28.43 26.97 -3.00
N LYS A 13 -28.32 28.08 -3.76
CA LYS A 13 -28.79 28.13 -5.15
C LYS A 13 -28.00 27.20 -6.06
N ARG A 14 -26.67 27.21 -5.96
CA ARG A 14 -25.82 26.35 -6.80
C ARG A 14 -25.97 24.86 -6.47
N LEU A 15 -26.19 24.51 -5.21
CA LEU A 15 -26.37 23.12 -4.76
C LEU A 15 -27.82 22.62 -4.84
N GLY A 16 -28.80 23.49 -5.08
CA GLY A 16 -30.21 23.14 -5.05
C GLY A 16 -30.72 22.66 -3.68
N ILE A 17 -30.08 23.08 -2.58
CA ILE A 17 -30.44 22.65 -1.21
C ILE A 17 -30.99 23.79 -0.35
N SER A 18 -31.82 23.44 0.65
CA SER A 18 -32.31 24.41 1.63
C SER A 18 -31.19 24.95 2.52
N PHE A 19 -31.37 26.16 3.05
CA PHE A 19 -30.44 26.77 4.00
C PHE A 19 -30.27 25.94 5.28
N ILE A 20 -31.32 25.23 5.70
CA ILE A 20 -31.28 24.34 6.87
C ILE A 20 -30.34 23.16 6.60
N THR A 21 -30.39 22.57 5.40
CA THR A 21 -29.49 21.49 4.98
C THR A 21 -28.04 21.96 4.92
N LEU A 22 -27.79 23.12 4.33
CA LEU A 22 -26.45 23.72 4.30
C LEU A 22 -25.91 23.97 5.71
N LYS A 23 -26.73 24.53 6.61
CA LYS A 23 -26.36 24.77 8.01
C LYS A 23 -26.01 23.46 8.72
N ARG A 24 -26.82 22.40 8.56
CA ARG A 24 -26.52 21.06 9.11
C ARG A 24 -25.18 20.54 8.62
N TRP A 25 -24.87 20.68 7.33
CA TRP A 25 -23.60 20.20 6.76
C TRP A 25 -22.38 20.97 7.25
N ILE A 26 -22.52 22.27 7.55
CA ILE A 26 -21.47 23.06 8.16
C ILE A 26 -21.21 22.58 9.60
N TYR A 27 -22.27 22.39 10.40
CA TYR A 27 -22.12 21.91 11.79
C TYR A 27 -21.62 20.46 11.87
N SER A 28 -21.99 19.60 10.92
CA SER A 28 -21.51 18.22 10.85
C SER A 28 -20.11 18.08 10.23
N GLY A 29 -19.48 19.18 9.81
CA GLY A 29 -18.17 19.17 9.15
C GLY A 29 -18.14 18.62 7.72
N LYS A 30 -19.30 18.41 7.08
CA LYS A 30 -19.42 17.91 5.70
C LYS A 30 -19.04 18.98 4.66
N ILE A 31 -19.20 20.25 5.00
CA ILE A 31 -18.71 21.41 4.25
C ILE A 31 -17.84 22.24 5.18
N ARG A 32 -16.62 22.56 4.74
CA ARG A 32 -15.79 23.54 5.44
C ARG A 32 -16.31 24.95 5.14
N ALA A 33 -16.50 25.74 6.19
CA ALA A 33 -16.92 27.12 6.10
C ALA A 33 -16.05 28.01 7.00
N VAL A 34 -15.73 29.20 6.52
CA VAL A 34 -14.96 30.22 7.22
C VAL A 34 -15.92 31.24 7.80
N LYS A 35 -15.73 31.64 9.06
CA LYS A 35 -16.47 32.79 9.61
C LYS A 35 -15.73 34.07 9.30
N THR A 36 -16.45 35.03 8.75
CA THR A 36 -15.97 36.41 8.66
C THR A 36 -15.96 37.06 10.04
N PRO A 37 -15.18 38.15 10.24
CA PRO A 37 -15.21 38.94 11.47
C PRO A 37 -16.61 39.43 11.87
N THR A 38 -17.51 39.56 10.89
CA THR A 38 -18.93 39.92 11.08
C THR A 38 -19.84 38.75 11.45
N GLY A 39 -19.28 37.56 11.72
CA GLY A 39 -20.00 36.36 12.16
C GLY A 39 -20.75 35.62 11.05
N ARG A 40 -20.66 36.07 9.79
CA ARG A 40 -21.28 35.40 8.65
C ARG A 40 -20.42 34.24 8.17
N TRP A 41 -21.06 33.10 7.92
CA TRP A 41 -20.43 31.96 7.26
C TRP A 41 -20.18 32.25 5.79
N MET A 42 -18.97 31.96 5.34
CA MET A 42 -18.55 32.02 3.95
C MET A 42 -18.00 30.63 3.58
N ILE A 43 -18.44 30.10 2.45
CA ILE A 43 -18.05 28.77 2.01
C ILE A 43 -17.08 28.93 0.84
N PRO A 44 -15.88 28.32 0.88
CA PRO A 44 -14.98 28.31 -0.26
C PRO A 44 -15.64 27.74 -1.52
N GLU A 45 -15.43 28.37 -2.67
CA GLU A 45 -15.97 27.91 -3.95
C GLU A 45 -15.55 26.46 -4.26
N SER A 46 -14.33 26.08 -3.88
CA SER A 46 -13.81 24.70 -3.98
C SER A 46 -14.68 23.65 -3.27
N GLU A 47 -15.22 23.97 -2.08
CA GLU A 47 -16.07 23.07 -1.31
C GLU A 47 -17.46 22.93 -1.92
N VAL A 48 -17.95 23.99 -2.59
CA VAL A 48 -19.22 23.99 -3.31
C VAL A 48 -19.11 23.17 -4.58
N GLU A 49 -18.05 23.39 -5.36
CA GLU A 49 -17.75 22.62 -6.57
C GLU A 49 -17.57 21.13 -6.27
N ARG A 50 -16.89 20.78 -5.16
CA ARG A 50 -16.76 19.39 -4.68
C ARG A 50 -18.10 18.67 -4.52
N ILE A 51 -19.16 19.39 -4.16
CA ILE A 51 -20.47 18.79 -3.92
C ILE A 51 -21.34 18.82 -5.17
N ILE A 52 -21.31 19.90 -5.94
CA ILE A 52 -22.08 20.02 -7.20
C ILE A 52 -21.64 18.99 -8.21
N CYS A 53 -20.34 18.78 -8.37
CA CYS A 53 -19.86 17.90 -9.41
C CYS A 53 -20.20 16.42 -9.15
N GLY A 54 -20.64 16.02 -7.95
CA GLY A 54 -20.82 14.61 -7.55
C GLY A 54 -19.50 13.81 -7.52
N LYS A 55 -18.52 14.28 -8.27
CA LYS A 55 -17.11 14.17 -8.06
C LYS A 55 -16.82 14.80 -6.69
N ALA A 56 -16.87 13.97 -5.64
CA ALA A 56 -15.63 13.82 -4.88
C ALA A 56 -14.55 13.89 -5.94
N GLU A 57 -13.71 14.94 -5.96
CA GLU A 57 -12.65 15.10 -6.96
C GLU A 57 -12.28 13.70 -7.41
N ALA A 58 -12.26 13.42 -8.70
CA ALA A 58 -11.44 12.32 -9.15
C ALA A 58 -10.03 12.71 -8.72
N ARG A 59 -9.76 12.56 -7.41
CA ARG A 59 -8.48 12.64 -6.77
C ARG A 59 -7.81 11.57 -7.55
N GLU A 60 -6.96 12.01 -8.46
CA GLU A 60 -5.97 11.16 -9.08
C GLU A 60 -5.48 10.26 -7.97
N VAL A 61 -5.88 9.01 -8.03
CA VAL A 61 -5.62 8.08 -6.94
C VAL A 61 -4.10 7.95 -6.92
N ARG A 62 -3.49 8.43 -5.84
CA ARG A 62 -2.04 8.47 -5.71
C ARG A 62 -1.59 7.07 -5.38
N ALA A 63 -1.06 6.38 -6.38
CA ALA A 63 -0.59 5.02 -6.24
C ALA A 63 0.93 5.01 -6.03
N VAL A 64 1.41 4.14 -5.16
CA VAL A 64 2.81 3.72 -5.16
C VAL A 64 2.89 2.28 -5.60
N ILE A 65 3.79 2.02 -6.53
CA ILE A 65 4.08 0.66 -7.00
C ILE A 65 5.15 0.09 -6.08
N TYR A 66 4.94 -1.13 -5.58
CA TYR A 66 5.93 -1.85 -4.80
C TYR A 66 6.22 -3.22 -5.42
N ALA A 67 7.47 -3.43 -5.82
CA ALA A 67 7.93 -4.66 -6.46
C ALA A 67 9.09 -5.30 -5.68
N ARG A 68 9.19 -6.62 -5.67
CA ARG A 68 10.23 -7.32 -4.93
C ARG A 68 10.65 -8.63 -5.60
N VAL A 69 11.95 -8.88 -5.56
CA VAL A 69 12.56 -10.16 -5.90
C VAL A 69 13.46 -10.64 -4.75
N SER A 70 13.65 -11.95 -4.61
CA SER A 70 14.50 -12.53 -3.56
C SER A 70 15.99 -12.49 -3.94
N SER A 71 16.31 -12.70 -5.22
CA SER A 71 17.67 -12.72 -5.75
C SER A 71 17.96 -11.56 -6.69
N SER A 72 19.22 -11.09 -6.70
CA SER A 72 19.71 -10.10 -7.65
C SER A 72 19.69 -10.58 -9.11
N ASP A 73 19.68 -11.90 -9.31
CA ASP A 73 19.66 -12.50 -10.65
C ASP A 73 18.30 -12.30 -11.33
N GLN A 74 17.27 -12.01 -10.54
CA GLN A 74 15.90 -11.74 -10.98
C GLN A 74 15.66 -10.26 -11.31
N LYS A 75 16.70 -9.42 -11.44
CA LYS A 75 16.55 -7.99 -11.79
C LYS A 75 15.72 -7.74 -13.06
N LYS A 76 15.90 -8.58 -14.09
CA LYS A 76 15.11 -8.46 -15.33
C LYS A 76 13.62 -8.73 -15.09
N ASP A 77 13.30 -9.62 -14.15
CA ASP A 77 11.91 -9.89 -13.77
C ASP A 77 11.32 -8.69 -13.00
N LEU A 78 12.10 -8.10 -12.09
CA LEU A 78 11.71 -6.90 -11.36
C LEU A 78 11.35 -5.73 -12.29
N GLU A 79 12.14 -5.51 -13.35
CA GLU A 79 11.87 -4.47 -14.36
C GLU A 79 10.56 -4.74 -15.11
N ARG A 80 10.30 -6.00 -15.50
CA ARG A 80 9.04 -6.40 -16.14
C ARG A 80 7.84 -6.20 -15.23
N GLN A 81 7.96 -6.57 -13.95
CA GLN A 81 6.92 -6.34 -12.96
C GLN A 81 6.60 -4.85 -12.83
N VAL A 82 7.63 -4.01 -12.68
CA VAL A 82 7.45 -2.55 -12.59
C VAL A 82 6.76 -1.99 -13.84
N GLN A 83 7.17 -2.42 -15.04
CA GLN A 83 6.59 -1.95 -16.28
C GLN A 83 5.10 -2.34 -16.39
N TYR A 84 4.77 -3.59 -16.06
CA TYR A 84 3.39 -4.07 -16.04
C TYR A 84 2.53 -3.31 -15.02
N LEU A 85 3.03 -3.12 -13.79
CA LEU A 85 2.36 -2.36 -12.74
C LEU A 85 2.12 -0.90 -13.16
N THR A 86 3.07 -0.29 -13.86
CA THR A 86 2.96 1.09 -14.36
C THR A 86 1.89 1.21 -15.44
N GLN A 87 1.82 0.24 -16.35
CA GLN A 87 0.77 0.18 -17.37
C GLN A 87 -0.60 -0.04 -16.73
N TYR A 88 -0.70 -0.94 -15.75
CA TYR A 88 -1.92 -1.19 -14.99
C TYR A 88 -2.43 0.08 -14.28
N CYS A 89 -1.54 0.80 -13.59
CA CYS A 89 -1.87 2.06 -12.93
C CYS A 89 -2.36 3.11 -13.94
N SER A 90 -1.66 3.24 -15.07
CA SER A 90 -2.05 4.16 -16.16
C SER A 90 -3.43 3.83 -16.72
N ALA A 91 -3.73 2.55 -16.96
CA ALA A 91 -5.01 2.09 -17.48
C ALA A 91 -6.18 2.35 -16.52
N LYS A 92 -5.92 2.30 -15.21
CA LYS A 92 -6.90 2.65 -14.16
C LYS A 92 -7.04 4.16 -13.90
N GLY A 93 -6.18 4.98 -14.49
CA GLY A 93 -6.14 6.42 -14.22
C GLY A 93 -5.53 6.76 -12.85
N TYR A 94 -4.65 5.91 -12.32
CA TYR A 94 -3.91 6.18 -11.10
C TYR A 94 -2.68 7.03 -11.40
N LYS A 95 -2.39 7.99 -10.52
CA LYS A 95 -1.16 8.76 -10.57
C LYS A 95 -0.08 8.02 -9.79
N VAL A 96 0.89 7.47 -10.50
CA VAL A 96 2.06 6.83 -9.89
C VAL A 96 2.93 7.92 -9.24
N VAL A 97 2.98 7.95 -7.91
CA VAL A 97 3.79 8.90 -7.13
C VAL A 97 5.25 8.46 -7.09
N ASP A 98 5.47 7.16 -6.89
CA ASP A 98 6.81 6.59 -6.82
C ASP A 98 6.74 5.10 -7.17
N VAL A 99 7.89 4.55 -7.59
CA VAL A 99 8.09 3.13 -7.84
C VAL A 99 9.17 2.65 -6.88
N LEU A 100 8.77 1.80 -5.95
CA LEU A 100 9.63 1.25 -4.92
C LEU A 100 9.97 -0.20 -5.25
N SER A 101 11.24 -0.56 -5.10
CA SER A 101 11.68 -1.92 -5.30
C SER A 101 12.72 -2.37 -4.29
N ASP A 102 12.70 -3.66 -3.96
CA ASP A 102 13.67 -4.29 -3.07
C ASP A 102 14.15 -5.63 -3.63
N VAL A 103 15.44 -5.90 -3.45
CA VAL A 103 16.07 -7.21 -3.69
C VAL A 103 16.36 -7.83 -2.32
N ALA A 104 15.40 -8.57 -1.79
CA ALA A 104 15.46 -9.21 -0.48
C ALA A 104 14.33 -10.23 -0.30
N SER A 105 14.54 -11.20 0.59
CA SER A 105 13.49 -12.11 1.07
C SER A 105 12.29 -11.35 1.65
N GLY A 106 11.09 -11.93 1.46
CA GLY A 106 9.84 -11.43 2.03
C GLY A 106 9.79 -11.48 3.56
N LEU A 107 10.71 -12.18 4.22
CA LEU A 107 10.86 -12.22 5.68
C LEU A 107 11.58 -10.99 6.26
N LYS A 108 12.34 -10.27 5.42
CA LYS A 108 13.15 -9.14 5.88
C LYS A 108 12.28 -7.91 6.10
N ILE A 109 12.20 -7.40 7.33
CA ILE A 109 11.32 -6.26 7.65
C ILE A 109 12.00 -4.91 7.36
N ASN A 110 13.33 -4.82 7.50
CA ASN A 110 14.11 -3.59 7.29
C ASN A 110 14.55 -3.37 5.83
N ARG A 111 13.64 -3.60 4.90
CA ARG A 111 13.83 -3.35 3.45
C ARG A 111 13.74 -1.85 3.17
N ARG A 112 14.59 -1.32 2.28
CA ARG A 112 14.70 0.14 2.07
C ARG A 112 13.45 0.67 1.37
N GLY A 113 12.98 -0.02 0.34
CA GLY A 113 11.74 0.32 -0.35
C GLY A 113 10.53 0.19 0.57
N LEU A 114 10.42 -0.91 1.32
CA LEU A 114 9.34 -1.09 2.30
C LEU A 114 9.29 0.02 3.36
N LEU A 115 10.44 0.39 3.96
CA LEU A 115 10.48 1.47 4.95
C LEU A 115 10.09 2.82 4.33
N LYS A 116 10.49 3.07 3.07
CA LYS A 116 10.07 4.26 2.33
C LYS A 116 8.56 4.25 2.05
N LEU A 117 7.98 3.08 1.75
CA LEU A 117 6.54 2.89 1.58
C LEU A 117 5.77 3.26 2.86
N PHE A 118 6.24 2.81 4.03
CA PHE A 118 5.66 3.22 5.31
C PHE A 118 5.67 4.73 5.50
N ASN A 119 6.76 5.41 5.14
CA ASN A 119 6.84 6.87 5.23
C ASN A 119 5.80 7.56 4.32
N TYR A 120 5.57 7.06 3.10
CA TYR A 120 4.51 7.58 2.22
C TYR A 120 3.11 7.43 2.84
N VAL A 121 2.84 6.28 3.47
CA VAL A 121 1.56 6.02 4.15
C VAL A 121 1.37 6.94 5.36
N VAL A 122 2.35 7.00 6.26
CA VAL A 122 2.28 7.80 7.49
C VAL A 122 2.11 9.28 7.18
N ASN A 123 2.79 9.77 6.14
CA ASN A 123 2.68 11.16 5.69
C ASN A 123 1.43 11.43 4.83
N LYS A 124 0.54 10.45 4.64
CA LYS A 124 -0.70 10.55 3.83
C LYS A 124 -0.46 11.03 2.40
N GLN A 125 0.68 10.64 1.83
CA GLN A 125 1.12 11.04 0.50
C GLN A 125 0.54 10.15 -0.61
N ILE A 126 -0.04 9.00 -0.24
CA ILE A 126 -0.58 8.00 -1.15
C ILE A 126 -1.97 7.56 -0.70
N ASP A 127 -2.72 6.98 -1.63
CA ASP A 127 -4.08 6.46 -1.41
C ASP A 127 -4.15 4.95 -1.74
N GLU A 128 -3.28 4.47 -2.64
CA GLU A 128 -3.20 3.06 -3.04
C GLU A 128 -1.75 2.55 -3.06
N ILE A 129 -1.58 1.28 -2.74
CA ILE A 129 -0.33 0.53 -2.89
C ILE A 129 -0.60 -0.59 -3.87
N VAL A 130 0.14 -0.64 -4.97
CA VAL A 130 -0.07 -1.65 -6.02
C VAL A 130 1.07 -2.66 -6.00
N VAL A 131 0.72 -3.93 -5.86
CA VAL A 131 1.63 -5.07 -5.83
C VAL A 131 1.13 -6.18 -6.77
N THR A 132 2.04 -7.00 -7.29
CA THR A 132 1.66 -8.15 -8.13
C THR A 132 1.00 -9.26 -7.30
N TYR A 133 1.65 -9.69 -6.22
CA TYR A 133 1.18 -10.74 -5.31
C TYR A 133 1.35 -10.29 -3.84
N LYS A 134 0.62 -10.94 -2.91
CA LYS A 134 0.69 -10.63 -1.47
C LYS A 134 2.09 -10.82 -0.89
N ASP A 135 2.79 -11.87 -1.32
CA ASP A 135 4.12 -12.24 -0.81
C ASP A 135 5.24 -11.29 -1.24
N ARG A 136 5.00 -10.47 -2.28
CA ARG A 136 5.91 -9.41 -2.68
C ARG A 136 6.00 -8.37 -1.57
N LEU A 137 4.88 -8.03 -0.95
CA LEU A 137 4.85 -7.12 0.19
C LEU A 137 5.50 -7.75 1.42
N THR A 138 5.07 -8.94 1.84
CA THR A 138 5.63 -9.65 3.00
C THR A 138 5.30 -11.14 2.95
N ARG A 139 6.21 -11.99 3.44
CA ARG A 139 5.95 -13.44 3.53
C ARG A 139 4.91 -13.76 4.62
N PHE A 140 4.91 -12.99 5.71
CA PHE A 140 3.96 -13.14 6.81
C PHE A 140 3.41 -11.79 7.25
N GLY A 141 2.20 -11.81 7.83
CA GLY A 141 1.60 -10.62 8.42
C GLY A 141 1.04 -9.63 7.41
N PHE A 142 0.67 -10.09 6.20
CA PHE A 142 -0.01 -9.27 5.20
C PHE A 142 -1.26 -8.61 5.79
N GLU A 143 -2.08 -9.37 6.53
CA GLU A 143 -3.30 -8.85 7.17
C GLU A 143 -3.02 -7.74 8.18
N TYR A 144 -1.91 -7.81 8.93
CA TYR A 144 -1.50 -6.75 9.84
C TYR A 144 -1.13 -5.46 9.08
N LEU A 145 -0.42 -5.61 7.95
CA LEU A 145 -0.08 -4.47 7.09
C LEU A 145 -1.32 -3.86 6.43
N GLU A 146 -2.22 -4.70 5.93
CA GLU A 146 -3.48 -4.28 5.33
C GLU A 146 -4.33 -3.51 6.35
N TYR A 147 -4.49 -4.06 7.55
CA TYR A 147 -5.21 -3.38 8.64
C TYR A 147 -4.57 -2.03 8.98
N PHE A 148 -3.24 -1.99 9.10
CA PHE A 148 -2.49 -0.78 9.41
C PHE A 148 -2.66 0.29 8.31
N PHE A 149 -2.43 -0.05 7.04
CA PHE A 149 -2.58 0.90 5.93
C PHE A 149 -4.01 1.42 5.81
N ARG A 150 -5.00 0.58 6.07
CA ARG A 150 -6.41 0.98 6.09
C ARG A 150 -6.71 2.04 7.16
N GLN A 151 -6.02 2.03 8.31
CA GLN A 151 -6.19 3.09 9.33
C GLN A 151 -5.73 4.47 8.82
N TYR A 152 -4.78 4.50 7.87
CA TYR A 152 -4.31 5.73 7.23
C TYR A 152 -5.11 6.08 5.97
N GLY A 153 -6.14 5.30 5.63
CA GLY A 153 -6.95 5.49 4.43
C GLY A 153 -6.28 4.98 3.15
N VAL A 154 -5.24 4.16 3.28
CA VAL A 154 -4.52 3.56 2.15
C VAL A 154 -5.00 2.13 1.93
N ARG A 155 -5.27 1.75 0.69
CA ARG A 155 -5.63 0.38 0.31
C ARG A 155 -4.46 -0.32 -0.39
N ILE A 156 -4.47 -1.65 -0.33
CA ILE A 156 -3.51 -2.49 -1.05
C ILE A 156 -4.26 -3.14 -2.20
N GLU A 157 -3.81 -2.88 -3.42
CA GLU A 157 -4.27 -3.54 -4.63
C GLU A 157 -3.29 -4.64 -5.03
N VAL A 158 -3.78 -5.88 -5.04
CA VAL A 158 -3.04 -7.06 -5.49
C VAL A 158 -3.58 -7.48 -6.85
N ILE A 159 -2.73 -7.52 -7.88
CA ILE A 159 -3.19 -7.77 -9.25
C ILE A 159 -3.50 -9.25 -9.49
N TYR A 160 -2.67 -10.14 -8.95
CA TYR A 160 -2.79 -11.58 -9.16
C TYR A 160 -3.18 -12.29 -7.87
N GLY A 161 -4.02 -13.33 -8.00
CA GLY A 161 -4.50 -14.12 -6.87
C GLY A 161 -3.50 -15.18 -6.39
N GLU A 162 -3.13 -16.10 -7.28
CA GLU A 162 -2.25 -17.23 -6.94
C GLU A 162 -0.81 -16.99 -7.35
N GLU A 163 0.13 -17.39 -6.50
CA GLU A 163 1.57 -17.28 -6.75
C GLU A 163 2.01 -18.16 -7.93
N PRO A 164 2.95 -17.69 -8.76
CA PRO A 164 3.43 -18.47 -9.89
C PRO A 164 4.41 -19.56 -9.39
N LYS A 165 4.51 -20.67 -10.14
CA LYS A 165 5.25 -21.89 -9.71
C LYS A 165 6.74 -21.65 -9.41
N ASP A 166 7.33 -20.64 -10.04
CA ASP A 166 8.68 -20.13 -9.83
C ASP A 166 8.90 -19.51 -8.43
N ALA A 167 7.84 -19.23 -7.67
CA ALA A 167 7.93 -18.82 -6.26
C ALA A 167 8.33 -19.96 -5.32
N TYR A 168 8.29 -21.23 -5.77
CA TYR A 168 8.61 -22.40 -4.93
C TYR A 168 10.03 -22.34 -4.34
N GLN A 169 11.03 -22.02 -5.16
CA GLN A 169 12.41 -21.90 -4.68
C GLN A 169 12.53 -20.83 -3.59
N GLU A 170 11.83 -19.71 -3.77
CA GLU A 170 11.82 -18.63 -2.78
C GLU A 170 11.18 -19.06 -1.45
N LEU A 171 10.10 -19.84 -1.52
CA LEU A 171 9.43 -20.42 -0.34
C LEU A 171 10.35 -21.37 0.42
N VAL A 172 11.11 -22.21 -0.30
CA VAL A 172 12.08 -23.15 0.29
C VAL A 172 13.21 -22.40 1.01
N GLU A 173 13.76 -21.37 0.38
CA GLU A 173 14.80 -20.52 0.99
C GLU A 173 14.31 -19.80 2.24
N ASP A 174 13.09 -19.26 2.19
CA ASP A 174 12.45 -18.60 3.33
C ASP A 174 12.21 -19.60 4.47
N LEU A 175 11.74 -20.82 4.17
CA LEU A 175 11.54 -21.88 5.16
C LEU A 175 12.87 -22.29 5.82
N LEU A 176 13.93 -22.50 5.02
CA LEU A 176 15.26 -22.79 5.54
C LEU A 176 15.77 -21.67 6.45
N THR A 177 15.48 -20.40 6.11
CA THR A 177 15.85 -19.24 6.92
C THR A 177 15.13 -19.25 8.27
N ILE A 178 13.83 -19.55 8.28
CA ILE A 178 13.02 -19.69 9.50
C ILE A 178 13.59 -20.80 10.39
N VAL A 179 13.74 -22.01 9.83
CA VAL A 179 14.28 -23.17 10.57
C VAL A 179 15.67 -22.87 11.13
N THR A 180 16.53 -22.21 10.34
CA THR A 180 17.87 -21.83 10.78
C THR A 180 17.84 -20.84 11.95
N SER A 181 16.91 -19.87 11.92
CA SER A 181 16.71 -18.90 13.00
C SER A 181 16.24 -19.59 14.29
N PHE A 182 15.23 -20.45 14.20
CA PHE A 182 14.73 -21.23 15.34
C PHE A 182 15.79 -22.18 15.89
N ALA A 183 16.51 -22.90 15.03
CA ALA A 183 17.60 -23.78 15.44
C ALA A 183 18.73 -23.02 16.14
N GLY A 184 19.00 -21.78 15.71
CA GLY A 184 19.94 -20.88 16.38
C GLY A 184 19.49 -20.48 17.79
N LYS A 185 18.20 -20.22 17.98
CA LYS A 185 17.61 -19.92 19.30
C LYS A 185 17.57 -21.13 20.23
N LEU A 186 17.23 -22.31 19.69
CA LEU A 186 17.11 -23.55 20.46
C LEU A 186 18.45 -24.14 20.88
N TYR A 187 19.43 -24.15 19.97
CA TYR A 187 20.69 -24.89 20.18
C TYR A 187 21.92 -23.99 20.27
N GLY A 188 21.79 -22.68 20.04
CA GLY A 188 22.89 -21.73 19.96
C GLY A 188 23.48 -21.58 18.55
N MET A 189 23.92 -20.36 18.20
CA MET A 189 24.29 -19.99 16.83
C MET A 189 25.44 -20.82 16.23
N ARG A 190 26.35 -21.34 17.08
CA ARG A 190 27.54 -22.11 16.67
C ARG A 190 27.43 -23.63 16.92
N SER A 191 26.28 -24.12 17.37
CA SER A 191 26.14 -25.53 17.76
C SER A 191 26.13 -26.49 16.56
N HIS A 192 26.80 -27.63 16.72
CA HIS A 192 26.74 -28.73 15.74
C HIS A 192 25.33 -29.30 15.57
N LYS A 193 24.48 -29.23 16.62
CA LYS A 193 23.08 -29.66 16.56
C LYS A 193 22.26 -28.82 15.56
N LYS A 194 22.51 -27.51 15.51
CA LYS A 194 21.93 -26.60 14.50
C LYS A 194 22.33 -27.04 13.09
N LYS A 195 23.64 -27.21 12.85
CA LYS A 195 24.14 -27.61 11.52
C LYS A 195 23.48 -28.90 11.06
N ARG A 196 23.40 -29.91 11.94
CA ARG A 196 22.76 -31.19 11.64
C ARG A 196 21.28 -31.06 11.29
N LEU A 197 20.53 -30.26 12.04
CA LEU A 197 19.10 -30.05 11.78
C LEU A 197 18.86 -29.35 10.44
N VAL A 198 19.60 -28.27 10.15
CA VAL A 198 19.46 -27.54 8.88
C VAL A 198 19.86 -28.42 7.70
N LEU A 199 20.93 -29.22 7.81
CA LEU A 199 21.37 -30.14 6.76
C LEU A 199 20.36 -31.27 6.54
N GLY A 200 19.81 -31.84 7.62
CA GLY A 200 18.78 -32.87 7.55
C GLY A 200 17.50 -32.34 6.90
N PHE A 201 17.08 -31.13 7.29
CA PHE A 201 15.91 -30.49 6.70
C PHE A 201 16.09 -30.18 5.21
N LYS A 202 17.29 -29.74 4.79
CA LYS A 202 17.60 -29.53 3.38
C LYS A 202 17.49 -30.83 2.57
N LYS A 203 18.03 -31.94 3.08
CA LYS A 203 17.93 -33.25 2.43
C LYS A 203 16.48 -33.73 2.30
N LEU A 204 15.68 -33.55 3.34
CA LEU A 204 14.26 -33.89 3.30
C LEU A 204 13.50 -33.12 2.20
N LEU A 205 13.81 -31.83 2.03
CA LEU A 205 13.21 -31.03 0.95
C LEU A 205 13.63 -31.54 -0.44
N GLU A 206 14.91 -31.85 -0.64
CA GLU A 206 15.43 -32.42 -1.89
C GLU A 206 14.85 -33.82 -2.19
N GLU A 207 14.55 -34.62 -1.17
CA GLU A 207 13.90 -35.93 -1.31
C GLU A 207 12.42 -35.79 -1.70
N VAL A 208 11.72 -34.81 -1.15
CA VAL A 208 10.33 -34.52 -1.52
C VAL A 208 10.25 -33.98 -2.94
N GLU A 209 11.18 -33.11 -3.37
CA GLU A 209 11.24 -32.60 -4.75
C GLU A 209 11.46 -33.70 -5.81
N LYS A 210 12.12 -34.81 -5.47
CA LYS A 210 12.46 -35.89 -6.41
C LYS A 210 11.38 -36.96 -6.55
N ASN A 211 10.42 -36.99 -5.64
CA ASN A 211 9.37 -38.02 -5.60
C ASN A 211 8.05 -37.56 -6.25
N ASP A 212 8.00 -36.34 -6.79
CA ASP A 212 6.97 -35.83 -7.71
C ASP A 212 7.48 -35.82 -9.16
#